data_AF-A0A812FTU8-F1
#
_entry.id   AF-A0A812FTU8-F1
#
_cell.length_a   1.000
_cell.length_b   1.000
_cell.length_c   1.000
_cell.angle_alpha   90.00
_cell.angle_beta   90.00
_cell.angle_gamma   90.00
#
_symmetry.space_group_name_H-M   'P 1'
#
loop_
_entity.id
_entity.type
_entity.pdbx_description
1 polymer ?
#
loop_
_entity_poly.entity_id
_entity_poly.type
_entity_poly.pdbx_seq_one_letter_code
_entity_poly.pdbx_strand_id
1 'polypeptide(L)'
;MKWLICLMTLIGSEAVANERLQTAVEETPYSAVVVLTGFEGPEKDGGDNYYKVQAKVLDGVRGHITTNITFGMYTEIGDSPKIGIDPIIITLCHDEQGYYWPGTGSEFKATQEQTLLAKEGAKNLSDKQRVFAHCDQ
;
A
#
# COMPACT_ATOMS: atom_id res chain seq x y z
N MET A 1 23.90 -6.48 -33.54
CA MET A 1 23.42 -7.37 -32.44
C MET A 1 23.66 -6.74 -31.06
N LYS A 2 23.18 -5.52 -30.80
CA LYS A 2 23.40 -4.83 -29.50
C LYS A 2 22.14 -4.13 -28.97
N TRP A 3 20.99 -4.36 -29.62
CA TRP A 3 19.70 -3.73 -29.30
C TRP A 3 18.72 -4.67 -28.60
N LEU A 4 19.04 -5.96 -28.43
CA LEU A 4 18.16 -6.91 -27.72
C LEU A 4 18.33 -6.91 -26.20
N ILE A 5 19.40 -6.33 -25.66
CA ILE A 5 19.72 -6.45 -24.21
C ILE A 5 18.89 -5.45 -23.36
N CYS A 6 18.48 -4.32 -23.94
CA CYS A 6 17.71 -3.30 -23.23
C CYS A 6 16.22 -3.70 -23.06
N LEU A 7 15.68 -4.51 -23.98
CA LEU A 7 14.27 -4.94 -23.92
C LEU A 7 14.03 -5.99 -22.81
N MET A 8 14.97 -6.89 -22.57
CA MET A 8 14.81 -7.96 -21.56
C MET A 8 14.90 -7.46 -20.12
N THR A 9 15.62 -6.36 -19.87
CA THR A 9 15.77 -5.79 -18.52
C THR A 9 14.53 -5.00 -18.07
N LEU A 10 13.84 -4.31 -18.99
CA LEU A 10 12.59 -3.59 -18.71
C LEU A 10 11.45 -4.55 -18.34
N ILE A 11 11.27 -5.63 -19.11
CA ILE A 11 10.21 -6.63 -18.89
C ILE A 11 10.34 -7.31 -17.51
N GLY A 12 11.57 -7.59 -17.08
CA GLY A 12 11.81 -8.19 -15.76
C GLY A 12 11.43 -7.29 -14.58
N SER A 13 11.56 -5.97 -14.72
CA SER A 13 11.27 -5.03 -13.63
C SER A 13 9.77 -4.82 -13.38
N GLU A 14 8.97 -4.78 -14.45
CA GLU A 14 7.52 -4.61 -14.37
C GLU A 14 6.85 -5.88 -13.84
N ALA A 15 7.29 -7.05 -14.29
CA ALA A 15 6.77 -8.33 -13.79
C ALA A 15 6.95 -8.47 -12.26
N VAL A 16 8.13 -8.10 -11.76
CA VAL A 16 8.42 -8.13 -10.31
C VAL A 16 7.58 -7.09 -9.54
N ALA A 17 7.36 -5.90 -10.10
CA ALA A 17 6.50 -4.89 -9.47
C ALA A 17 5.03 -5.35 -9.41
N ASN A 18 4.55 -5.98 -10.48
CA ASN A 18 3.20 -6.52 -10.58
C ASN A 18 2.96 -7.64 -9.54
N GLU A 19 3.90 -8.58 -9.44
CA GLU A 19 3.86 -9.64 -8.44
C GLU A 19 3.81 -9.06 -7.02
N ARG A 20 4.67 -8.08 -6.70
CA ARG A 20 4.67 -7.41 -5.39
C ARG A 20 3.34 -6.76 -5.05
N LEU A 21 2.70 -6.10 -6.02
CA LEU A 21 1.39 -5.49 -5.81
C LEU A 21 0.32 -6.56 -5.52
N GLN A 22 0.30 -7.65 -6.29
CA GLN A 22 -0.65 -8.73 -6.07
C GLN A 22 -0.46 -9.39 -4.70
N THR A 23 0.79 -9.71 -4.34
CA THR A 23 1.11 -10.25 -3.01
C THR A 23 0.71 -9.29 -1.90
N ALA A 24 0.97 -7.99 -2.03
CA ALA A 24 0.59 -7.02 -1.01
C ALA A 24 -0.94 -6.93 -0.82
N VAL A 25 -1.72 -7.02 -1.92
CA VAL A 25 -3.18 -7.07 -1.86
C VAL A 25 -3.67 -8.38 -1.22
N GLU A 26 -3.00 -9.51 -1.49
CA GLU A 26 -3.34 -10.82 -0.94
C GLU A 26 -3.02 -10.94 0.56
N GLU A 27 -1.91 -10.36 0.97
CA GLU A 27 -1.33 -10.51 2.30
C GLU A 27 -1.62 -9.34 3.23
N THR A 28 -2.63 -8.52 2.89
CA THR A 28 -3.19 -7.51 3.79
C THR A 28 -4.73 -7.48 3.72
N PRO A 29 -5.41 -7.10 4.82
CA PRO A 29 -6.88 -7.08 4.88
C PRO A 29 -7.53 -5.91 4.16
N TYR A 30 -6.79 -4.83 3.87
CA TYR A 30 -7.33 -3.60 3.29
C TYR A 30 -6.46 -3.09 2.15
N SER A 31 -7.08 -2.74 1.02
CA SER A 31 -6.41 -2.08 -0.09
C SER A 31 -7.32 -1.07 -0.76
N ALA A 32 -6.80 0.11 -1.10
CA ALA A 32 -7.56 1.14 -1.79
C ALA A 32 -6.66 2.08 -2.60
N VAL A 33 -7.23 2.69 -3.64
CA VAL A 33 -6.65 3.86 -4.28
C VAL A 33 -7.00 5.08 -3.43
N VAL A 34 -5.97 5.78 -2.97
CA VAL A 34 -6.11 6.92 -2.06
C VAL A 34 -5.27 8.10 -2.50
N VAL A 35 -5.63 9.28 -2.01
CA VAL A 35 -4.75 10.46 -1.98
C VAL A 35 -4.51 10.78 -0.51
N LEU A 36 -3.25 10.90 -0.12
CA LEU A 36 -2.87 11.32 1.23
C LEU A 36 -3.21 12.80 1.40
N THR A 37 -3.95 13.14 2.43
CA THR A 37 -4.47 14.50 2.66
C THR A 37 -3.75 15.24 3.78
N GLY A 38 -3.02 14.52 4.63
CA GLY A 38 -2.28 15.11 5.75
C GLY A 38 -1.70 14.04 6.68
N PHE A 39 -0.98 14.48 7.70
CA PHE A 39 -0.56 13.65 8.82
C PHE A 39 -0.38 14.47 10.10
N GLU A 40 -0.45 13.81 11.24
CA GLU A 40 -0.03 14.31 12.56
C GLU A 40 1.26 13.61 13.00
N GLY A 41 2.16 14.31 13.69
CA GLY A 41 3.46 13.79 14.16
C GLY A 41 4.69 14.57 13.65
N PRO A 42 5.92 14.04 13.83
CA PRO A 42 6.19 12.73 14.42
C PRO A 42 6.09 12.73 15.95
N GLU A 43 5.47 11.69 16.49
CA GLU A 43 5.73 11.25 17.85
C GLU A 43 6.97 10.35 17.82
N LYS A 44 7.93 10.56 18.73
CA LYS A 44 9.12 9.72 18.80
C LYS A 44 8.80 8.47 19.61
N ASP A 45 8.91 7.31 18.98
CA ASP A 45 8.68 6.01 19.61
C ASP A 45 9.82 5.05 19.25
N GLY A 46 10.52 4.52 20.25
CA GLY A 46 11.53 3.47 20.05
C GLY A 46 12.75 3.80 19.17
N GLY A 47 12.88 5.02 18.65
CA GLY A 47 13.91 5.38 17.67
C GLY A 47 13.38 5.63 16.26
N ASP A 48 12.11 5.35 15.99
CA ASP A 48 11.44 5.68 14.74
C ASP A 48 10.50 6.89 14.91
N ASN A 49 10.08 7.44 13.78
CA ASN A 49 9.05 8.47 13.72
C ASN A 49 7.69 7.80 13.54
N TYR A 50 6.75 8.02 14.47
CA TYR A 50 5.36 7.62 14.32
C TYR A 50 4.51 8.76 13.80
N TYR A 51 3.74 8.50 12.75
CA TYR A 51 2.77 9.41 12.17
C TYR A 51 1.38 8.81 12.13
N LYS A 52 0.38 9.67 12.32
CA LYS A 52 -1.01 9.35 12.02
C LYS A 52 -1.40 10.00 10.70
N VAL A 53 -1.48 9.20 9.64
CA VAL A 53 -1.68 9.66 8.27
C VAL A 53 -3.17 9.67 7.92
N GLN A 54 -3.65 10.75 7.33
CA GLN A 54 -5.01 10.86 6.81
C GLN A 54 -5.03 10.72 5.29
N ALA A 55 -6.02 9.99 4.76
CA ALA A 55 -6.18 9.81 3.32
C ALA A 55 -7.65 9.81 2.90
N LYS A 56 -7.90 10.31 1.69
CA LYS A 56 -9.19 10.20 1.01
C LYS A 56 -9.18 9.01 0.07
N VAL A 57 -10.19 8.17 0.15
CA VAL A 57 -10.35 7.03 -0.74
C VAL A 57 -11.01 7.49 -2.04
N LEU A 58 -10.39 7.14 -3.16
CA LEU A 58 -10.91 7.39 -4.50
C LEU A 58 -11.58 6.16 -5.10
N ASP A 59 -11.02 4.98 -4.81
CA ASP A 59 -11.51 3.70 -5.35
C ASP A 59 -11.14 2.54 -4.41
N GLY A 60 -12.06 1.61 -4.21
CA GLY A 60 -11.86 0.45 -3.34
C GLY A 60 -11.22 -0.72 -4.08
N VAL A 61 -10.31 -1.45 -3.41
CA VAL A 61 -9.73 -2.70 -3.93
C VAL A 61 -10.13 -3.90 -3.08
N ARG A 62 -9.86 -3.84 -1.77
CA ARG A 62 -10.12 -4.93 -0.82
C ARG A 62 -10.49 -4.40 0.56
N GLY A 63 -11.37 -5.12 1.27
CA GLY A 63 -11.73 -4.82 2.66
C GLY A 63 -12.92 -3.86 2.78
N HIS A 64 -13.14 -3.36 3.99
CA HIS A 64 -14.23 -2.43 4.27
C HIS A 64 -13.89 -1.01 3.80
N ILE A 65 -14.49 -0.58 2.69
CA ILE A 65 -14.17 0.69 2.04
C ILE A 65 -15.02 1.84 2.59
N THR A 66 -14.35 2.91 3.04
CA THR A 66 -14.96 4.15 3.52
C THR A 66 -14.44 5.34 2.71
N THR A 67 -15.04 6.53 2.84
CA THR A 67 -14.62 7.71 2.06
C THR A 67 -13.29 8.31 2.52
N ASN A 68 -12.99 8.22 3.82
CA ASN A 68 -11.74 8.72 4.40
C ASN A 68 -11.21 7.68 5.38
N ILE A 69 -9.91 7.50 5.39
CA ILE A 69 -9.22 6.61 6.32
C ILE A 69 -8.14 7.36 7.09
N THR A 70 -7.75 6.78 8.21
CA THR A 70 -6.58 7.19 8.97
C THR A 70 -5.81 5.95 9.35
N PHE A 71 -4.48 6.00 9.25
CA PHE A 71 -3.62 4.87 9.57
C PHE A 71 -2.32 5.31 10.23
N GLY A 72 -1.78 4.43 11.09
CA GLY A 72 -0.46 4.60 11.69
C GLY A 72 0.66 4.26 10.70
N MET A 73 1.74 5.04 10.70
CA MET A 73 2.92 4.82 9.87
C MET A 73 4.17 5.08 10.69
N TYR A 74 5.04 4.07 10.78
CA TYR A 74 6.40 4.22 11.28
C TYR A 74 7.35 4.51 10.11
N THR A 75 8.24 5.49 10.28
CA THR A 75 9.29 5.80 9.31
C THR A 75 10.64 5.95 10.00
N GLU A 76 11.72 5.85 9.24
CA GLU A 76 13.06 6.16 9.73
C GLU A 76 13.17 7.62 10.20
N ILE A 77 14.14 7.90 11.07
CA ILE A 77 14.43 9.26 11.55
C ILE A 77 14.79 10.16 10.37
N GLY A 78 14.06 11.27 10.25
CA GLY A 78 14.26 12.27 9.20
C GLY A 78 13.30 12.09 8.02
N ASP A 79 12.61 10.95 7.94
CA ASP A 79 11.56 10.71 6.97
C ASP A 79 10.19 11.19 7.48
N SER A 80 9.29 11.41 6.51
CA SER A 80 7.90 11.80 6.74
C SER A 80 6.99 11.25 5.63
N PRO A 81 5.68 11.09 5.89
CA PRO A 81 4.73 10.68 4.87
C PRO A 81 4.73 11.67 3.70
N LYS A 82 4.78 11.14 2.47
CA LYS A 82 4.82 11.95 1.25
C LYS A 82 3.42 12.40 0.87
N ILE A 83 3.03 13.60 1.32
CA ILE A 83 1.79 14.22 0.88
C ILE A 83 1.93 14.70 -0.57
N GLY A 84 0.97 14.33 -1.41
CA GLY A 84 0.95 14.67 -2.82
C GLY A 84 -0.45 14.58 -3.41
N ILE A 85 -0.62 15.14 -4.61
CA ILE A 85 -1.89 15.05 -5.35
C ILE A 85 -2.01 13.75 -6.15
N ASP A 86 -0.91 13.02 -6.30
CA ASP A 86 -0.86 11.79 -7.08
C ASP A 86 -1.50 10.65 -6.28
N PRO A 87 -2.53 9.97 -6.83
CA PRO A 87 -3.10 8.82 -6.17
C PRO A 87 -2.11 7.66 -6.06
N ILE A 88 -2.19 6.95 -4.94
CA ILE A 88 -1.43 5.73 -4.65
C ILE A 88 -2.39 4.58 -4.36
N ILE A 89 -1.95 3.35 -4.61
CA ILE A 89 -2.58 2.17 -4.05
C ILE A 89 -1.88 1.93 -2.71
N ILE A 90 -2.64 1.97 -1.62
CA ILE A 90 -2.17 1.63 -0.28
C ILE A 90 -2.73 0.28 0.11
N THR A 91 -1.90 -0.55 0.75
CA THR A 91 -2.32 -1.80 1.38
C THR A 91 -2.03 -1.71 2.89
N LEU A 92 -3.00 -2.05 3.74
CA LEU A 92 -2.94 -1.78 5.18
C LEU A 92 -3.34 -3.02 5.98
N CYS A 93 -2.63 -3.20 7.10
CA CYS A 93 -3.06 -4.08 8.18
C CYS A 93 -4.00 -3.34 9.12
N HIS A 94 -4.66 -4.06 10.02
CA HIS A 94 -5.41 -3.44 11.09
C HIS A 94 -5.34 -4.26 12.37
N ASP A 95 -5.38 -3.58 13.50
CA ASP A 95 -5.45 -4.16 14.84
C ASP A 95 -6.61 -3.51 15.64
N GLU A 96 -6.55 -3.58 16.96
CA GLU A 96 -7.53 -2.93 17.84
C GLU A 96 -7.45 -1.39 17.81
N GLN A 97 -6.31 -0.82 17.39
CA GLN A 97 -6.05 0.62 17.34
C GLN A 97 -6.47 1.23 15.99
N GLY A 98 -6.57 0.41 14.95
CA GLY A 98 -7.07 0.80 13.63
C GLY A 98 -6.16 0.32 12.51
N TYR A 99 -6.18 1.02 11.38
CA TYR A 99 -5.29 0.68 10.27
C TYR A 99 -3.85 1.08 10.55
N TYR A 100 -2.90 0.29 10.06
CA TYR A 100 -1.48 0.64 10.05
C TYR A 100 -0.79 0.17 8.78
N TRP A 101 0.26 0.90 8.42
CA TRP A 101 1.13 0.60 7.29
C TRP A 101 2.17 -0.45 7.71
N PRO A 102 2.18 -1.65 7.11
CA PRO A 102 3.06 -2.74 7.57
C PRO A 102 4.51 -2.61 7.08
N GLY A 103 4.86 -1.49 6.44
CA GLY A 103 6.22 -1.20 5.99
C GLY A 103 6.39 -1.18 4.47
N THR A 104 7.66 -1.23 4.07
CA THR A 104 8.07 -1.20 2.66
C THR A 104 7.31 -2.23 1.82
N GLY A 105 6.80 -1.81 0.66
CA GLY A 105 6.02 -2.67 -0.23
C GLY A 105 4.51 -2.58 -0.04
N SER A 106 4.03 -1.61 0.74
CA SER A 106 2.60 -1.41 0.98
C SER A 106 2.03 -0.13 0.32
N GLU A 107 2.85 0.51 -0.52
CA GLU A 107 2.48 1.68 -1.32
C GLU A 107 2.94 1.47 -2.77
N PHE A 108 2.03 1.73 -3.72
CA PHE A 108 2.27 1.58 -5.15
C PHE A 108 1.69 2.76 -5.93
N LYS A 109 2.22 3.03 -7.12
CA LYS A 109 1.62 4.03 -8.02
C LYS A 109 0.24 3.57 -8.48
N ALA A 110 -0.76 4.45 -8.40
CA ALA A 110 -2.09 4.14 -8.91
C ALA A 110 -2.23 4.47 -10.40
N THR A 111 -1.44 3.82 -11.27
CA THR A 111 -1.73 3.86 -12.71
C THR A 111 -3.00 3.06 -13.00
N GLN A 112 -3.61 3.28 -14.17
CA GLN A 112 -4.79 2.51 -14.58
C GLN A 112 -4.49 1.00 -14.60
N GLU A 113 -3.33 0.62 -15.12
CA GLU A 113 -2.88 -0.78 -15.18
C GLU A 113 -2.70 -1.38 -13.78
N GLN A 114 -1.97 -0.69 -12.89
CA GLN A 114 -1.75 -1.17 -11.52
C GLN A 114 -3.07 -1.28 -10.74
N THR A 115 -4.00 -0.34 -10.94
CA THR A 115 -5.32 -0.38 -10.29
C THR A 115 -6.15 -1.57 -10.77
N LEU A 116 -6.12 -1.87 -12.07
CA LEU A 116 -6.79 -3.05 -12.62
C LEU A 116 -6.16 -4.34 -12.09
N LEU A 117 -4.83 -4.39 -12.03
CA LEU A 117 -4.09 -5.53 -11.50
C LEU A 117 -4.42 -5.79 -10.03
N ALA A 118 -4.42 -4.75 -9.19
CA ALA A 118 -4.78 -4.85 -7.77
C ALA A 118 -6.21 -5.38 -7.60
N LYS A 119 -7.16 -4.86 -8.39
CA LYS A 119 -8.55 -5.32 -8.37
C LYS A 119 -8.68 -6.77 -8.82
N GLU A 120 -7.94 -7.19 -9.84
CA GLU A 120 -7.92 -8.59 -10.28
C GLU A 120 -7.37 -9.51 -9.19
N GLY A 121 -6.27 -9.12 -8.55
CA GLY A 121 -5.70 -9.85 -7.42
C GLY A 121 -6.68 -10.01 -6.25
N ALA A 122 -7.56 -9.03 -6.03
CA ALA A 122 -8.54 -9.05 -4.94
C ALA A 122 -9.78 -9.92 -5.20
N LYS A 123 -10.19 -10.13 -6.47
CA LYS A 123 -11.51 -10.69 -6.83
C LYS A 123 -11.85 -12.04 -6.21
N ASN A 124 -10.85 -12.91 -6.06
CA ASN A 124 -11.03 -14.28 -5.61
C ASN A 124 -10.61 -14.49 -4.15
N LEU A 125 -10.22 -13.41 -3.47
CA LEU A 125 -9.80 -13.48 -2.07
C LEU A 125 -11.01 -13.58 -1.17
N SER A 126 -10.88 -14.39 -0.13
CA SER A 126 -11.96 -14.60 0.83
C SER A 126 -12.10 -13.39 1.76
N ASP A 127 -13.32 -12.86 1.87
CA ASP A 127 -13.70 -11.88 2.91
C ASP A 127 -13.58 -12.46 4.33
N LYS A 128 -13.41 -13.78 4.46
CA LYS A 128 -13.22 -14.49 5.73
C LYS A 128 -11.76 -14.79 6.03
N GLN A 129 -10.81 -14.41 5.17
CA GLN A 129 -9.39 -14.54 5.49
C GLN A 129 -9.08 -13.73 6.75
N ARG A 130 -8.38 -14.36 7.70
CA ARG A 130 -7.98 -13.75 8.98
C ARG A 130 -6.48 -13.70 9.19
N VAL A 131 -5.72 -14.48 8.42
CA VAL A 131 -4.27 -14.58 8.50
C VAL A 131 -3.70 -13.91 7.25
N PHE A 132 -2.79 -12.99 7.46
CA PHE A 132 -2.18 -12.13 6.44
C PHE A 132 -0.69 -12.06 6.73
N ALA A 133 0.16 -12.52 5.82
CA ALA A 133 1.59 -12.69 6.07
C ALA A 133 2.34 -11.37 6.29
N HIS A 134 1.80 -10.24 5.80
CA HIS A 134 2.39 -8.91 6.04
C HIS A 134 1.87 -8.24 7.32
N CYS A 135 0.92 -8.85 8.02
CA CYS A 135 0.39 -8.30 9.26
C CYS A 135 0.93 -9.06 10.46
N ASP A 136 1.06 -8.34 11.57
CA ASP A 136 1.35 -8.95 12.86
C ASP A 136 0.23 -9.94 13.22
N GLN A 137 0.60 -11.02 13.89
CA GLN A 137 -0.30 -12.13 14.26
C GLN A 137 -0.75 -12.03 15.71
#